data_AF-A0A5J6XJ91-F1
#
_entry.id   AF-A0A5J6XJ91-F1
#
_cell.length_a   1.000
_cell.length_b   1.000
_cell.length_c   1.000
_cell.angle_alpha   90.00
_cell.angle_beta   90.00
_cell.angle_gamma   90.00
#
_symmetry.space_group_name_H-M   'P 1'
#
loop_
_entity.id
_entity.type
_entity.pdbx_description
1 polymer ?
#
loop_
_entity_poly.entity_id
_entity_poly.type
_entity_poly.pdbx_seq_one_letter_code
_entity_poly.pdbx_strand_id
1 'polypeptide(L)'
;MEDRRIRYTKKVIKDTFIELLEQKPINKITVTELCAKSEINRATFYRYYEDVYDLMEKLKSQYVDELKAAISISKDDYTISGFTSEILEVILRNKELSRILFTLKNGKDFLDDVLDIAHMKCIEKWNRYGKNVPQTQVGYLSTFITAGTIGILNEWIQNDYKESPSEIANLIENISHYGLAKIIYGK
;
A
#
# COMPACT_ATOMS: atom_id res chain seq x y z
N MET A 1 -22.99 -15.24 -14.57
CA MET A 1 -22.21 -15.27 -15.83
C MET A 1 -21.70 -13.90 -16.27
N GLU A 2 -22.45 -12.82 -16.07
CA GLU A 2 -22.02 -11.44 -16.41
C GLU A 2 -20.82 -10.97 -15.57
N ASP A 3 -20.77 -11.34 -14.30
CA ASP A 3 -19.68 -11.03 -13.36
C ASP A 3 -18.29 -11.43 -13.88
N ARG A 4 -18.15 -12.66 -14.40
CA ARG A 4 -16.85 -13.15 -14.92
C ARG A 4 -16.35 -12.35 -16.12
N ARG A 5 -17.25 -11.95 -17.02
CA ARG A 5 -16.90 -11.11 -18.18
C ARG A 5 -16.48 -9.71 -17.73
N ILE A 6 -17.23 -9.10 -16.80
CA ILE A 6 -16.88 -7.79 -16.25
C ILE A 6 -15.50 -7.82 -15.58
N ARG A 7 -15.24 -8.84 -14.74
CA ARG A 7 -13.94 -9.02 -14.06
C ARG A 7 -12.80 -9.19 -15.07
N TYR A 8 -13.00 -9.99 -16.10
CA TYR A 8 -12.01 -10.19 -17.16
C TYR A 8 -11.71 -8.87 -17.89
N THR A 9 -12.74 -8.14 -18.32
CA THR A 9 -12.57 -6.85 -19.00
C THR A 9 -11.83 -5.84 -18.13
N LYS A 10 -12.24 -5.67 -16.87
CA LYS A 10 -11.54 -4.77 -15.94
C LYS A 10 -10.08 -5.18 -15.71
N LYS A 11 -9.81 -6.47 -15.62
CA LYS A 11 -8.44 -7.00 -15.49
C LYS A 11 -7.59 -6.65 -16.71
N VAL A 12 -8.07 -6.91 -17.92
CA VAL A 12 -7.33 -6.61 -19.16
C VAL A 12 -7.08 -5.10 -19.30
N ILE A 13 -8.05 -4.25 -18.94
CA ILE A 13 -7.86 -2.80 -18.87
C ILE A 13 -6.77 -2.42 -17.86
N LYS A 14 -6.85 -2.93 -16.62
CA LYS A 14 -5.87 -2.68 -15.55
C LYS A 14 -4.46 -3.07 -16.00
N ASP A 15 -4.30 -4.31 -16.47
CA ASP A 15 -3.00 -4.87 -16.84
C ASP A 15 -2.38 -4.05 -17.99
N THR A 16 -3.16 -3.75 -19.04
CA THR A 16 -2.69 -2.94 -20.17
C THR A 16 -2.33 -1.51 -19.75
N PHE A 17 -3.11 -0.91 -18.85
CA PHE A 17 -2.86 0.44 -18.36
C PHE A 17 -1.57 0.52 -17.54
N ILE A 18 -1.32 -0.46 -16.68
CA ILE A 18 -0.07 -0.59 -15.91
C ILE A 18 1.13 -0.70 -16.86
N GLU A 19 1.06 -1.56 -17.89
CA GLU A 19 2.13 -1.67 -18.89
C GLU A 19 2.41 -0.35 -19.61
N LEU A 20 1.38 0.45 -19.89
CA LEU A 20 1.56 1.76 -20.53
C LEU A 20 2.20 2.78 -19.58
N LEU A 21 1.86 2.72 -18.30
CA LEU A 21 2.43 3.59 -17.25
C LEU A 21 3.92 3.31 -17.01
N GLU A 22 4.37 2.07 -17.18
CA GLU A 22 5.80 1.74 -17.13
C GLU A 22 6.60 2.35 -18.29
N GLN A 23 5.94 2.65 -19.41
CA GLN A 23 6.58 3.14 -20.63
C GLN A 23 6.54 4.66 -20.75
N LYS A 24 5.52 5.31 -20.19
CA LYS A 24 5.30 6.75 -20.35
C LYS A 24 4.39 7.34 -19.27
N PRO A 25 4.51 8.65 -18.99
CA PRO A 25 3.64 9.31 -18.03
C PRO A 25 2.17 9.27 -18.46
N ILE A 26 1.26 9.27 -17.47
CA ILE A 26 -0.19 9.17 -17.68
C ILE A 26 -0.76 10.19 -18.67
N ASN A 27 -0.21 11.42 -18.70
CA ASN A 27 -0.65 12.47 -19.61
C ASN A 27 -0.32 12.21 -21.10
N LYS A 28 0.43 11.14 -21.40
CA LYS A 28 0.71 10.65 -22.76
C LYS A 28 -0.05 9.38 -23.11
N ILE A 29 -0.85 8.85 -22.18
CA ILE A 29 -1.69 7.67 -22.41
C ILE A 29 -3.07 8.15 -22.86
N THR A 30 -3.58 7.57 -23.96
CA THR A 30 -4.93 7.89 -24.48
C THR A 30 -5.86 6.71 -24.33
N VAL A 31 -7.17 6.97 -24.19
CA VAL A 31 -8.20 5.92 -24.19
C VAL A 31 -8.14 5.09 -25.47
N THR A 32 -7.89 5.72 -26.61
CA THR A 32 -7.78 5.03 -27.91
C THR A 32 -6.65 4.02 -27.91
N GLU A 33 -5.46 4.42 -27.46
CA GLU A 33 -4.30 3.53 -27.38
C GLU A 33 -4.54 2.39 -26.40
N LEU A 34 -5.06 2.70 -25.20
CA LEU A 34 -5.36 1.71 -24.19
C LEU A 34 -6.34 0.67 -24.72
N CYS A 35 -7.43 1.11 -25.37
CA CYS A 35 -8.43 0.22 -25.95
C CYS A 35 -7.85 -0.65 -27.08
N ALA A 36 -7.00 -0.07 -27.93
CA ALA A 36 -6.37 -0.79 -29.03
C ALA A 36 -5.44 -1.89 -28.50
N LYS A 37 -4.61 -1.56 -27.50
CA LYS A 37 -3.66 -2.52 -26.90
C LYS A 37 -4.36 -3.59 -26.06
N SER A 38 -5.47 -3.24 -25.42
CA SER A 38 -6.23 -4.17 -24.57
C SER A 38 -7.30 -4.97 -25.33
N GLU A 39 -7.37 -4.83 -26.66
CA GLU A 39 -8.36 -5.47 -27.54
C GLU A 39 -9.83 -5.28 -27.09
N ILE A 40 -10.20 -4.05 -26.69
CA ILE A 40 -11.59 -3.70 -26.34
C ILE A 40 -12.11 -2.53 -27.16
N ASN A 41 -13.44 -2.44 -27.24
CA ASN A 41 -14.10 -1.26 -27.81
C ASN A 41 -14.05 -0.09 -26.83
N ARG A 42 -13.93 1.14 -27.36
CA ARG A 42 -14.00 2.37 -26.55
C ARG A 42 -15.30 2.48 -25.74
N ALA A 43 -16.43 2.06 -26.32
CA ALA A 43 -17.71 2.02 -25.61
C ALA A 43 -17.65 1.08 -24.38
N THR A 44 -16.86 0.01 -24.43
CA THR A 44 -16.64 -0.89 -23.29
C THR A 44 -15.78 -0.22 -22.23
N PHE A 45 -14.74 0.53 -22.59
CA PHE A 45 -13.97 1.32 -21.64
C PHE A 45 -14.85 2.35 -20.92
N TYR A 46 -15.62 3.14 -21.68
CA TYR A 46 -16.50 4.18 -21.15
C TYR A 46 -17.67 3.67 -20.31
N ARG A 47 -17.96 2.37 -20.32
CA ARG A 47 -18.89 1.74 -19.38
C ARG A 47 -18.36 1.74 -17.94
N TYR A 48 -17.04 1.75 -17.76
CA TYR A 48 -16.39 1.59 -16.46
C TYR A 48 -15.60 2.83 -16.03
N TYR A 49 -15.08 3.60 -16.99
CA TYR A 49 -14.13 4.69 -16.75
C TYR A 49 -14.44 5.90 -17.64
N GLU A 50 -14.36 7.10 -17.07
CA GLU A 50 -14.57 8.34 -17.82
C GLU A 50 -13.37 8.67 -18.71
N ASP A 51 -12.17 8.51 -18.17
CA ASP A 51 -10.90 8.67 -18.87
C ASP A 51 -9.78 7.87 -18.17
N VAL A 52 -8.53 8.08 -18.56
CA VAL A 52 -7.36 7.40 -17.97
C VAL A 52 -7.04 7.86 -16.56
N TYR A 53 -7.47 9.07 -16.16
CA TYR A 53 -7.28 9.59 -14.80
C TYR A 53 -8.31 9.00 -13.85
N ASP A 54 -9.58 8.89 -14.26
CA ASP A 54 -10.60 8.17 -13.49
C ASP A 54 -10.23 6.69 -13.32
N LEU A 55 -9.66 6.05 -14.35
CA LEU A 55 -9.08 4.71 -14.21
C LEU A 55 -7.99 4.66 -13.13
N MET A 56 -7.03 5.60 -13.15
CA MET A 56 -5.97 5.66 -12.16
C MET A 56 -6.52 5.83 -10.73
N GLU A 57 -7.43 6.78 -10.52
CA GLU A 57 -8.02 7.04 -9.21
C GLU A 57 -8.81 5.82 -8.69
N LYS A 58 -9.57 5.14 -9.55
CA LYS A 58 -10.28 3.91 -9.17
C LYS A 58 -9.32 2.78 -8.81
N LEU A 59 -8.21 2.61 -9.54
CA LEU A 59 -7.20 1.61 -9.22
C LEU A 59 -6.49 1.93 -7.89
N LYS A 60 -6.14 3.21 -7.67
CA LYS A 60 -5.55 3.69 -6.42
C LYS A 60 -6.50 3.44 -5.25
N SER A 61 -7.77 3.84 -5.38
CA SER A 61 -8.80 3.67 -4.35
C SER A 61 -9.02 2.19 -3.99
N GLN A 62 -9.18 1.32 -4.99
CA GLN A 62 -9.30 -0.12 -4.76
C GLN A 62 -8.06 -0.67 -4.03
N TYR A 63 -6.87 -0.21 -4.40
CA TYR A 63 -5.64 -0.67 -3.79
C TYR A 63 -5.49 -0.19 -2.33
N VAL A 64 -5.89 1.06 -2.02
CA VAL A 64 -6.02 1.55 -0.63
C VAL A 64 -6.99 0.68 0.17
N ASP A 65 -8.14 0.33 -0.40
CA ASP A 65 -9.13 -0.50 0.28
C ASP A 65 -8.59 -1.91 0.57
N GLU A 66 -7.82 -2.50 -0.35
CA GLU A 66 -7.12 -3.78 -0.14
C GLU A 66 -6.11 -3.68 1.01
N LEU A 67 -5.33 -2.60 1.08
CA LEU A 67 -4.37 -2.36 2.17
C LEU A 67 -5.08 -2.17 3.53
N LYS A 68 -6.17 -1.39 3.57
CA LYS A 68 -6.97 -1.18 4.79
C LYS A 68 -7.65 -2.46 5.27
N ALA A 69 -8.10 -3.31 4.34
CA ALA A 69 -8.66 -4.61 4.66
C ALA A 69 -7.59 -5.52 5.31
N ALA A 70 -6.35 -5.50 4.81
CA ALA A 70 -5.24 -6.25 5.38
C ALA A 70 -4.98 -5.87 6.86
N ILE A 71 -5.03 -4.56 7.17
CA ILE A 71 -4.91 -4.05 8.55
C ILE A 71 -6.06 -4.53 9.45
N SER A 72 -7.24 -4.80 8.88
CA SER A 72 -8.44 -5.18 9.64
C SER A 72 -8.55 -6.69 9.88
N ILE A 73 -7.91 -7.50 9.03
CA ILE A 73 -7.97 -8.97 9.09
C ILE A 73 -6.89 -9.57 10.02
N SER A 74 -5.84 -8.81 10.34
CA SER A 74 -4.77 -9.24 11.25
C SER A 74 -5.35 -9.80 12.55
N LYS A 75 -5.23 -11.13 12.73
CA LYS A 75 -5.74 -11.88 13.89
C LYS A 75 -4.83 -11.74 15.12
N ASP A 76 -3.59 -11.34 14.91
CA ASP A 76 -2.63 -11.05 15.97
C ASP A 76 -2.68 -9.57 16.32
N ASP A 77 -3.48 -9.24 17.33
CA ASP A 77 -3.51 -7.90 17.94
C ASP A 77 -2.22 -7.61 18.76
N TYR A 78 -1.30 -8.58 18.85
CA TYR A 78 -0.17 -8.57 19.80
C TYR A 78 1.18 -8.12 19.25
N THR A 79 1.41 -8.04 17.93
CA THR A 79 2.68 -7.51 17.35
C THR A 79 2.46 -6.50 16.21
N ILE A 80 3.47 -5.69 15.92
CA ILE A 80 3.50 -4.83 14.72
C ILE A 80 3.67 -5.71 13.46
N SER A 81 4.37 -6.84 13.58
CA SER A 81 4.63 -7.80 12.50
C SER A 81 3.39 -8.41 11.87
N GLY A 82 2.31 -8.62 12.63
CA GLY A 82 1.10 -9.30 12.18
C GLY A 82 0.40 -8.54 11.05
N PHE A 83 0.02 -7.29 11.29
CA PHE A 83 -0.59 -6.45 10.25
C PHE A 83 0.42 -6.01 9.19
N THR A 84 1.71 -5.85 9.56
CA THR A 84 2.76 -5.45 8.62
C THR A 84 2.96 -6.51 7.53
N SER A 85 2.92 -7.80 7.88
CA SER A 85 3.03 -8.90 6.91
C SER A 85 1.88 -8.89 5.90
N GLU A 86 0.64 -8.73 6.36
CA GLU A 86 -0.55 -8.71 5.49
C GLU A 86 -0.53 -7.50 4.53
N ILE A 87 -0.09 -6.34 5.00
CA ILE A 87 0.13 -5.15 4.15
C ILE A 87 1.18 -5.46 3.09
N LEU A 88 2.33 -6.02 3.49
CA LEU A 88 3.43 -6.34 2.57
C LEU A 88 3.02 -7.37 1.51
N GLU A 89 2.18 -8.34 1.85
CA GLU A 89 1.59 -9.30 0.89
C GLU A 89 0.68 -8.60 -0.13
N VAL A 90 -0.14 -7.64 0.30
CA VAL A 90 -0.95 -6.81 -0.62
C VAL A 90 -0.07 -5.97 -1.54
N ILE A 91 1.02 -5.41 -1.02
CA ILE A 91 2.01 -4.66 -1.80
C ILE A 91 2.65 -5.56 -2.85
N LEU A 92 3.11 -6.74 -2.46
CA LEU A 92 3.78 -7.68 -3.37
C LEU A 92 2.83 -8.22 -4.45
N ARG A 93 1.58 -8.53 -4.09
CA ARG A 93 0.55 -8.96 -5.04
C ARG A 93 0.19 -7.91 -6.09
N ASN A 94 0.38 -6.63 -5.77
CA ASN A 94 0.16 -5.50 -6.67
C ASN A 94 1.49 -4.78 -7.01
N LYS A 95 2.59 -5.52 -7.17
CA LYS A 95 3.96 -4.95 -7.26
C LYS A 95 4.13 -3.88 -8.35
N GLU A 96 3.55 -4.07 -9.54
CA GLU A 96 3.71 -3.14 -10.67
C GLU A 96 3.00 -1.81 -10.37
N LEU A 97 1.75 -1.90 -9.90
CA LEU A 97 0.98 -0.73 -9.47
C LEU A 97 1.65 -0.03 -8.28
N SER A 98 2.16 -0.80 -7.32
CA SER A 98 2.90 -0.27 -6.17
C SER A 98 4.12 0.50 -6.62
N ARG A 99 4.95 -0.07 -7.49
CA ARG A 99 6.13 0.61 -8.03
C ARG A 99 5.77 1.94 -8.70
N ILE A 100 4.73 1.96 -9.53
CA ILE A 100 4.26 3.18 -10.19
C ILE A 100 3.82 4.20 -9.12
N LEU A 101 2.95 3.81 -8.20
CA LEU A 101 2.42 4.74 -7.19
C LEU A 101 3.51 5.32 -6.28
N PHE A 102 4.53 4.53 -5.93
CA PHE A 102 5.62 4.95 -5.06
C PHE A 102 6.69 5.80 -5.76
N THR A 103 6.84 5.67 -7.08
CA THR A 103 7.79 6.47 -7.88
C THR A 103 7.19 7.79 -8.36
N LEU A 104 5.86 7.92 -8.37
CA LEU A 104 5.21 9.20 -8.63
C LEU A 104 5.60 10.21 -7.56
N LYS A 105 5.79 11.48 -7.97
CA LYS A 105 6.30 12.57 -7.12
C LYS A 105 5.47 12.83 -5.84
N ASN A 106 4.24 12.30 -5.78
CA ASN A 106 3.31 12.37 -4.65
C ASN A 106 2.96 10.97 -4.09
N GLY A 107 3.81 9.95 -4.32
CA GLY A 107 3.59 8.58 -3.84
C GLY A 107 3.58 8.46 -2.32
N LYS A 108 4.17 9.44 -1.63
CA LYS A 108 4.16 9.57 -0.18
C LYS A 108 2.74 9.77 0.36
N ASP A 109 1.97 10.66 -0.26
CA ASP A 109 0.59 10.99 0.12
C ASP A 109 -0.35 9.76 0.04
N PHE A 110 -0.02 8.76 -0.78
CA PHE A 110 -0.82 7.55 -0.93
C PHE A 110 -0.70 6.61 0.28
N LEU A 111 0.50 6.47 0.83
CA LEU A 111 0.74 5.58 1.97
C LEU A 111 0.42 6.22 3.30
N ASP A 112 0.50 7.55 3.39
CA ASP A 112 0.27 8.27 4.64
C ASP A 112 -1.09 7.89 5.25
N ASP A 113 -2.18 7.87 4.46
CA ASP A 113 -3.51 7.45 4.93
C ASP A 113 -3.58 6.00 5.42
N VAL A 114 -2.86 5.08 4.76
CA VAL A 114 -2.87 3.64 5.12
C VAL A 114 -2.04 3.40 6.36
N LEU A 115 -0.86 4.02 6.43
CA LEU A 115 0.05 3.89 7.54
C LEU A 115 -0.47 4.63 8.76
N ASP A 116 -1.18 5.75 8.62
CA ASP A 116 -1.86 6.43 9.73
C ASP A 116 -2.89 5.52 10.40
N ILE A 117 -3.63 4.71 9.63
CA ILE A 117 -4.58 3.72 10.19
C ILE A 117 -3.84 2.63 10.95
N ALA A 118 -2.78 2.06 10.36
CA ALA A 118 -1.94 1.07 11.04
C ALA A 118 -1.32 1.65 12.32
N HIS A 119 -0.93 2.92 12.24
CA HIS A 119 -0.32 3.67 13.32
C HIS A 119 -1.30 3.93 14.48
N MET A 120 -2.52 4.38 14.19
CA MET A 120 -3.55 4.60 15.21
C MET A 120 -3.82 3.33 16.01
N LYS A 121 -3.87 2.16 15.34
CA LYS A 121 -4.00 0.86 16.03
C LYS A 121 -2.82 0.56 16.95
N CYS A 122 -1.59 0.92 16.54
CA CYS A 122 -0.41 0.78 17.39
C CYS A 122 -0.47 1.68 18.63
N ILE A 123 -0.87 2.94 18.48
CA ILE A 123 -1.04 3.88 19.60
C ILE A 123 -2.08 3.37 20.58
N GLU A 124 -3.26 2.99 20.09
CA GLU A 124 -4.34 2.47 20.94
C GLU A 124 -3.85 1.30 21.80
N LYS A 125 -3.07 0.41 21.19
CA LYS A 125 -2.44 -0.71 21.87
C LYS A 125 -1.37 -0.28 22.88
N TRP A 126 -0.48 0.65 22.54
CA TRP A 126 0.51 1.16 23.51
C TRP A 126 -0.14 1.90 24.68
N ASN A 127 -1.24 2.61 24.45
CA ASN A 127 -2.01 3.24 25.53
C ASN A 127 -2.69 2.19 26.44
N ARG A 128 -3.10 1.06 25.88
CA ARG A 128 -3.77 -0.01 26.63
C ARG A 128 -2.82 -0.92 27.40
N TYR A 129 -1.63 -1.20 26.85
CA TYR A 129 -0.70 -2.21 27.39
C TYR A 129 0.72 -1.69 27.68
N GLY A 130 1.09 -0.52 27.18
CA GLY A 130 2.38 0.12 27.44
C GLY A 130 2.41 0.79 28.82
N LYS A 131 3.59 0.81 29.46
CA LYS A 131 3.78 1.58 30.69
C LYS A 131 3.77 3.08 30.37
N ASN A 132 2.82 3.85 30.93
CA ASN A 132 2.82 5.32 31.11
C ASN A 132 3.76 6.14 30.20
N VAL A 133 3.77 5.90 28.88
CA VAL A 133 4.54 6.72 27.95
C VAL A 133 3.83 8.06 27.89
N PRO A 134 4.51 9.20 28.18
CA PRO A 134 3.86 10.49 28.07
C PRO A 134 3.25 10.67 26.68
N GLN A 135 2.01 11.14 26.61
CA GLN A 135 1.30 11.32 25.34
C GLN A 135 2.11 12.18 24.34
N THR A 136 2.90 13.12 24.85
CA THR A 136 3.82 13.95 24.07
C THR A 136 4.93 13.15 23.38
N GLN A 137 5.41 12.05 23.96
CA GLN A 137 6.40 11.16 23.36
C GLN A 137 5.78 10.19 22.36
N VAL A 138 4.53 9.75 22.59
CA VAL A 138 3.81 8.84 21.69
C VAL A 138 3.75 9.39 20.27
N GLY A 139 3.48 10.69 20.09
CA GLY A 139 3.43 11.33 18.77
C GLY A 139 4.79 11.34 18.03
N TYR A 140 5.90 11.55 18.74
CA TYR A 140 7.23 11.52 18.13
C TYR A 140 7.68 10.10 17.77
N LEU A 141 7.46 9.15 18.67
CA LEU A 141 7.74 7.72 18.43
C LEU A 141 6.92 7.19 17.26
N SER A 142 5.67 7.62 17.20
CA SER A 142 4.76 7.34 16.12
C SER A 142 5.30 7.78 14.77
N THR A 143 5.63 9.06 14.68
CA THR A 143 6.17 9.67 13.46
C THR A 143 7.45 8.96 13.02
N PHE A 144 8.33 8.62 13.97
CA PHE A 144 9.57 7.91 13.69
C PHE A 144 9.32 6.52 13.09
N ILE A 145 8.39 5.74 13.65
CA ILE A 145 8.07 4.39 13.17
C ILE A 145 7.41 4.44 11.79
N THR A 146 6.45 5.35 11.58
CA THR A 146 5.82 5.53 10.26
C THR A 146 6.86 5.93 9.21
N ALA A 147 7.69 6.94 9.49
CA ALA A 147 8.73 7.38 8.56
C ALA A 147 9.77 6.29 8.27
N GLY A 148 10.20 5.54 9.30
CA GLY A 148 11.10 4.40 9.16
C GLY A 148 10.51 3.28 8.31
N THR A 149 9.22 2.98 8.51
CA THR A 149 8.48 1.96 7.74
C THR A 149 8.37 2.38 6.28
N ILE A 150 8.00 3.63 5.98
CA ILE A 150 7.99 4.17 4.61
C ILE A 150 9.37 4.06 3.96
N GLY A 151 10.44 4.38 4.71
CA GLY A 151 11.82 4.24 4.24
C GLY A 151 12.17 2.80 3.84
N ILE A 152 11.85 1.83 4.69
CA ILE A 152 12.08 0.40 4.42
C ILE A 152 11.26 -0.06 3.21
N LEU A 153 9.99 0.32 3.12
CA LEU A 153 9.12 -0.03 1.99
C LEU A 153 9.67 0.54 0.68
N ASN A 154 10.09 1.80 0.67
CA ASN A 154 10.71 2.42 -0.50
C ASN A 154 11.96 1.64 -0.94
N GLU A 155 12.86 1.32 -0.02
CA GLU A 155 14.08 0.55 -0.30
C GLU A 155 13.73 -0.84 -0.87
N TRP A 156 12.78 -1.55 -0.27
CA TRP A 156 12.36 -2.88 -0.72
C TRP A 156 11.75 -2.85 -2.13
N ILE A 157 10.94 -1.83 -2.44
CA ILE A 157 10.34 -1.65 -3.77
C ILE A 157 11.39 -1.31 -4.83
N GLN A 158 12.36 -0.45 -4.50
CA GLN A 158 13.45 -0.09 -5.41
C GLN A 158 14.41 -1.26 -5.66
N ASN A 159 14.57 -2.16 -4.69
CA ASN A 159 15.36 -3.39 -4.80
C ASN A 159 14.55 -4.58 -5.35
N ASP A 160 13.49 -4.32 -6.12
CA ASP A 160 12.66 -5.32 -6.81
C ASP A 160 12.09 -6.41 -5.90
N TYR A 161 11.70 -6.04 -4.67
CA TYR A 161 11.03 -6.93 -3.72
C TYR A 161 11.84 -8.20 -3.40
N LYS A 162 13.16 -8.06 -3.29
CA LYS A 162 14.09 -9.20 -3.13
C LYS A 162 13.81 -10.06 -1.90
N GLU A 163 13.56 -9.43 -0.76
CA GLU A 163 13.21 -10.09 0.50
C GLU A 163 11.73 -10.47 0.53
N SER A 164 11.39 -11.53 1.25
CA SER A 164 10.00 -11.92 1.46
C SER A 164 9.25 -10.92 2.38
N PRO A 165 7.90 -10.83 2.26
CA PRO A 165 7.08 -10.03 3.17
C PRO A 165 7.35 -10.32 4.66
N SER A 166 7.58 -11.59 5.02
CA SER A 166 7.87 -11.96 6.41
C SER A 166 9.24 -11.44 6.89
N GLU A 167 10.26 -11.46 6.03
CA GLU A 167 11.59 -10.93 6.37
C GLU A 167 11.53 -9.41 6.62
N ILE A 168 10.83 -8.67 5.76
CA ILE A 168 10.64 -7.22 5.93
C ILE A 168 9.77 -6.91 7.16
N ALA A 169 8.69 -7.66 7.39
CA ALA A 169 7.85 -7.49 8.58
C ALA A 169 8.64 -7.72 9.89
N ASN A 170 9.50 -8.74 9.91
CA ASN A 170 10.36 -9.02 11.06
C ASN A 170 11.42 -7.92 11.27
N LEU A 171 11.96 -7.34 10.19
CA LEU A 171 12.87 -6.21 10.29
C LEU A 171 12.17 -4.99 10.92
N ILE A 172 10.98 -4.65 10.44
CA ILE A 172 10.17 -3.53 10.98
C ILE A 172 9.81 -3.78 12.44
N GLU A 173 9.37 -5.00 12.79
CA GLU A 173 9.05 -5.39 14.17
C GLU A 173 10.29 -5.27 15.06
N ASN A 174 11.44 -5.79 14.65
CA ASN A 174 12.65 -5.73 15.47
C ASN A 174 13.08 -4.29 15.73
N ILE A 175 13.11 -3.45 14.69
CA ILE A 175 13.48 -2.03 14.85
C ILE A 175 12.48 -1.31 15.76
N SER A 176 11.19 -1.56 15.55
CA SER A 176 10.12 -0.94 16.36
C SER A 176 10.17 -1.43 17.80
N HIS A 177 10.23 -2.74 18.02
CA HIS A 177 10.24 -3.37 19.34
C HIS A 177 11.50 -3.01 20.12
N TYR A 178 12.71 -3.21 19.57
CA TYR A 178 13.95 -2.92 20.29
C TYR A 178 14.23 -1.42 20.43
N GLY A 179 13.88 -0.61 19.41
CA GLY A 179 13.99 0.85 19.48
C GLY A 179 13.08 1.44 20.55
N LEU A 180 11.89 0.85 20.73
CA LEU A 180 10.95 1.22 21.77
C LEU A 180 11.20 0.50 23.10
N ALA A 181 11.90 -0.64 23.13
CA ALA A 181 11.96 -1.48 24.32
C ALA A 181 12.59 -0.76 25.51
N LYS A 182 13.60 0.05 25.27
CA LYS A 182 14.23 0.87 26.31
C LYS A 182 13.31 1.97 26.86
N ILE A 183 12.44 2.49 26.01
CA ILE A 183 11.51 3.59 26.33
C ILE A 183 10.22 3.07 26.96
N ILE A 184 9.67 1.97 26.44
CA ILE A 184 8.39 1.36 26.87
C ILE A 184 8.59 0.41 28.06
N TYR A 185 9.67 -0.39 28.06
CA TYR A 185 9.88 -1.42 29.09
C TYR A 185 10.93 -1.05 30.15
N GLY A 186 11.73 0.00 29.92
CA GLY A 186 12.67 0.55 30.90
C GLY A 186 13.88 -0.35 31.20
N LYS A 187 14.32 -1.15 30.23
CA LYS A 187 15.59 -1.89 30.29
C LYS A 187 16.63 -1.23 29.39
#